data_AF-A0A932M0X9-F1
#
_entry.id   AF-A0A932M0X9-F1
#
_cell.length_a   1.000
_cell.length_b   1.000
_cell.length_c   1.000
_cell.angle_alpha   90.00
_cell.angle_beta   90.00
_cell.angle_gamma   90.00
#
_symmetry.space_group_name_H-M   'P 1'
#
loop_
_entity.id
_entity.type
_entity.pdbx_description
1 polymer ?
#
loop_
_entity_poly.entity_id
_entity_poly.type
_entity_poly.pdbx_seq_one_letter_code
_entity_poly.pdbx_strand_id
1 'polypeptide(L)'
;MEMLWFWLVSVMIAIYVVLDGFDFGAGILHLFVAKTNEERREVLGAIGPFWDGNEVWLLAGGGSLFLAFPKVLAAGFSGFYLAMWLVVWCLMLRGISIEFRSHVEDRLWRAFWDGTFAVSSILLPVLLGAALGNVLRGVPLDASGYFGMALWTNFRMGPQPGILDWYTLLVGVLVLATMAGHGALFLAWKTAGAVHERSRKLAGPLWLGVLVLWALATFATYTVNSGLFVNWQKAPLAWLATAIFLGGLGAVFAGLRQERPLTAFLGSGAFIIGILAASAACSYPVMLKSTLDPAYDLTALNASVGQHGLRTGLVWWFIGFPLAIGYLTFLFRFHRGKVKAAAEGEGY
;
A
#
# COMPACT_ATOMS: atom_id res chain seq x y z
N MET A 1 3.47 17.78 -19.65
CA MET A 1 2.75 17.97 -18.36
C MET A 1 2.25 16.64 -17.81
N GLU A 2 1.73 15.79 -18.68
CA GLU A 2 1.29 14.41 -18.50
C GLU A 2 2.33 13.55 -17.77
N MET A 3 3.58 13.58 -18.23
CA MET A 3 4.69 12.85 -17.58
C MET A 3 4.87 13.28 -16.11
N LEU A 4 4.82 14.59 -15.84
CA LEU A 4 4.95 15.10 -14.47
C LEU A 4 3.81 14.57 -13.61
N TRP A 5 2.57 14.67 -14.09
CA TRP A 5 1.40 14.18 -13.36
C TRP A 5 1.41 12.66 -13.12
N PHE A 6 1.91 11.87 -14.06
CA PHE A 6 2.11 10.43 -13.87
C PHE A 6 3.00 10.17 -12.64
N TRP A 7 4.12 10.90 -12.55
CA TRP A 7 5.05 10.79 -11.43
C TRP A 7 4.46 11.34 -10.12
N LEU A 8 3.73 12.45 -10.16
CA LEU A 8 3.06 13.00 -8.97
C LEU A 8 2.08 11.99 -8.38
N VAL A 9 1.22 11.39 -9.22
CA VAL A 9 0.27 10.36 -8.79
C VAL A 9 1.00 9.13 -8.24
N SER A 10 2.05 8.67 -8.93
CA SER A 10 2.84 7.51 -8.49
C SER A 10 3.51 7.75 -7.14
N VAL A 11 4.03 8.96 -6.89
CA VAL A 11 4.60 9.36 -5.60
C VAL A 11 3.52 9.40 -4.52
N MET A 12 2.33 9.93 -4.79
CA MET A 12 1.25 9.98 -3.81
C MET A 12 0.76 8.59 -3.41
N ILE A 13 0.62 7.68 -4.37
CA ILE A 13 0.29 6.28 -4.10
C ILE A 13 1.41 5.61 -3.30
N ALA A 14 2.68 5.83 -3.66
CA ALA A 14 3.81 5.26 -2.93
C ALA A 14 3.89 5.78 -1.48
N ILE A 15 3.62 7.07 -1.24
CA ILE A 15 3.53 7.64 0.10
C ILE A 15 2.39 6.98 0.89
N TYR A 16 1.20 6.84 0.29
CA TYR A 16 0.10 6.12 0.92
C TYR A 16 0.48 4.69 1.33
N VAL A 17 1.10 3.91 0.43
CA VAL A 17 1.47 2.52 0.72
C VAL A 17 2.53 2.42 1.82
N VAL A 18 3.42 3.41 1.97
CA VAL A 18 4.35 3.45 3.12
C VAL A 18 3.61 3.82 4.39
N LEU A 19 2.87 4.93 4.37
CA LEU A 19 2.27 5.50 5.57
C LEU A 19 1.18 4.59 6.13
N ASP A 20 0.17 4.29 5.32
CA ASP A 20 -0.93 3.40 5.75
C ASP A 20 -0.47 1.93 5.82
N GLY A 21 0.66 1.60 5.18
CA GLY A 21 1.25 0.27 5.22
C GLY A 21 1.64 -0.20 6.62
N PHE A 22 2.12 0.69 7.48
CA PHE A 22 2.40 0.33 8.87
C PHE A 22 1.13 0.23 9.71
N ASP A 23 0.06 0.95 9.36
CA ASP A 23 -1.24 0.82 10.01
C ASP A 23 -1.89 -0.52 9.67
N PHE A 24 -1.87 -0.91 8.38
CA PHE A 24 -2.24 -2.27 7.96
C PHE A 24 -1.41 -3.32 8.69
N GLY A 25 -0.10 -3.13 8.75
CA GLY A 25 0.79 -4.05 9.44
C GLY A 25 0.49 -4.18 10.94
N ALA A 26 0.18 -3.08 11.62
CA ALA A 26 -0.24 -3.09 13.01
C ALA A 26 -1.55 -3.86 13.20
N GLY A 27 -2.52 -3.70 12.30
CA GLY A 27 -3.78 -4.45 12.30
C GLY A 27 -3.60 -5.95 12.02
N ILE A 28 -2.81 -6.32 11.01
CA ILE A 28 -2.50 -7.72 10.69
C ILE A 28 -1.89 -8.43 11.91
N LEU A 29 -0.95 -7.75 12.58
CA LEU A 29 -0.21 -8.32 13.69
C LEU A 29 -0.92 -8.18 15.02
N HIS A 30 -2.00 -7.39 15.09
CA HIS A 30 -2.69 -7.00 16.31
C HIS A 30 -2.84 -8.18 17.27
N LEU A 31 -3.58 -9.22 16.84
CA LEU A 31 -3.88 -10.42 17.64
C LEU A 31 -2.64 -11.29 17.97
N PHE A 32 -1.56 -11.13 17.23
CA PHE A 32 -0.32 -11.88 17.40
C PHE A 32 0.65 -11.21 18.39
N VAL A 33 0.82 -9.89 18.31
CA VAL A 33 1.83 -9.14 19.09
C VAL A 33 1.29 -8.58 20.40
N ALA A 34 -0.02 -8.42 20.54
CA ALA A 34 -0.66 -8.14 21.82
C ALA A 34 -1.45 -9.40 22.28
N LYS A 35 -1.65 -9.56 23.57
CA LYS A 35 -2.29 -10.71 24.23
C LYS A 35 -3.23 -10.26 25.33
N THR A 36 -2.95 -9.14 25.99
CA THR A 36 -3.85 -8.51 26.97
C THR A 36 -4.58 -7.30 26.37
N ASN A 37 -5.61 -6.80 27.05
CA ASN A 37 -6.33 -5.60 26.61
C ASN A 37 -5.41 -4.37 26.62
N GLU A 38 -4.53 -4.23 27.61
CA GLU A 38 -3.57 -3.14 27.71
C GLU A 38 -2.61 -3.15 26.53
N GLU A 39 -2.09 -4.33 26.16
CA GLU A 39 -1.23 -4.49 24.99
C GLU A 39 -1.98 -4.19 23.68
N ARG A 40 -3.26 -4.54 23.56
CA ARG A 40 -4.09 -4.20 22.39
C ARG A 40 -4.24 -2.69 22.25
N ARG A 41 -4.42 -1.99 23.37
CA ARG A 41 -4.53 -0.53 23.41
C ARG A 41 -3.20 0.15 23.14
N GLU A 42 -2.08 -0.45 23.53
CA GLU A 42 -0.74 0.03 23.15
C GLU A 42 -0.53 -0.03 21.62
N VAL A 43 -0.98 -1.09 20.94
CA VAL A 43 -0.94 -1.19 19.47
C VAL A 43 -1.79 -0.09 18.82
N LEU A 44 -3.03 0.10 19.29
CA LEU A 44 -3.92 1.12 18.74
C LEU A 44 -3.42 2.55 19.01
N GLY A 45 -2.94 2.84 20.22
CA GLY A 45 -2.34 4.13 20.55
C GLY A 45 -1.06 4.43 19.76
N ALA A 46 -0.39 3.40 19.21
CA ALA A 46 0.78 3.61 18.36
C ALA A 46 0.45 4.16 16.98
N ILE A 47 -0.72 3.78 16.44
CA ILE A 47 -1.20 4.22 15.13
C ILE A 47 -2.22 5.36 15.23
N GLY A 48 -2.89 5.52 16.39
CA GLY A 48 -3.97 6.48 16.65
C GLY A 48 -3.71 7.88 16.09
N PRO A 49 -2.56 8.51 16.39
CA PRO A 49 -2.27 9.85 15.89
C PRO A 49 -2.05 9.96 14.37
N PHE A 50 -1.87 8.85 13.66
CA PHE A 50 -1.38 8.81 12.28
C PHE A 50 -2.41 8.27 11.28
N TRP A 51 -3.18 7.25 11.64
CA TRP A 51 -3.93 6.43 10.67
C TRP A 51 -4.92 7.24 9.83
N ASP A 52 -5.69 8.14 10.43
CA ASP A 52 -6.66 8.98 9.71
C ASP A 52 -5.94 9.92 8.71
N GLY A 53 -4.84 10.53 9.16
CA GLY A 53 -3.98 11.34 8.30
C GLY A 53 -3.31 10.55 7.17
N ASN A 54 -3.04 9.27 7.38
CA ASN A 54 -2.46 8.39 6.37
C ASN A 54 -3.48 8.04 5.27
N GLU A 55 -4.76 7.85 5.62
CA GLU A 55 -5.84 7.60 4.65
C GLU A 55 -6.04 8.79 3.67
N VAL A 56 -5.76 10.01 4.11
CA VAL A 56 -5.84 11.21 3.25
C VAL A 56 -4.96 11.07 2.01
N TRP A 57 -3.84 10.34 2.08
CA TRP A 57 -2.97 10.12 0.91
C TRP A 57 -3.64 9.25 -0.15
N LEU A 58 -4.49 8.29 0.22
CA LEU A 58 -5.29 7.52 -0.72
C LEU A 58 -6.30 8.42 -1.43
N LEU A 59 -7.02 9.24 -0.66
CA LEU A 59 -8.01 10.18 -1.18
C LEU A 59 -7.36 11.21 -2.11
N ALA A 60 -6.22 11.77 -1.71
CA ALA A 60 -5.47 12.72 -2.51
C ALA A 60 -4.91 12.08 -3.79
N GLY A 61 -4.44 10.83 -3.71
CA GLY A 61 -4.00 10.06 -4.88
C GLY A 61 -5.15 9.79 -5.86
N GLY A 62 -6.31 9.35 -5.35
CA GLY A 62 -7.53 9.15 -6.13
C GLY A 62 -8.07 10.44 -6.74
N GLY A 63 -8.08 11.54 -5.98
CA GLY A 63 -8.45 12.87 -6.47
C GLY A 63 -7.47 13.39 -7.54
N SER A 64 -6.18 13.09 -7.41
CA SER A 64 -5.18 13.43 -8.42
C SER A 64 -5.36 12.61 -9.70
N LEU A 65 -5.71 11.32 -9.59
CA LEU A 65 -6.12 10.50 -10.74
C LEU A 65 -7.39 11.04 -11.40
N PHE A 66 -8.39 11.45 -10.62
CA PHE A 66 -9.60 12.08 -11.15
C PHE A 66 -9.29 13.35 -11.94
N LEU A 67 -8.45 14.22 -11.36
CA LEU A 67 -8.07 15.49 -11.98
C LEU A 67 -7.22 15.29 -13.24
N ALA A 68 -6.20 14.44 -13.16
CA ALA A 68 -5.18 14.34 -14.20
C ALA A 68 -5.49 13.26 -15.25
N PHE A 69 -6.04 12.11 -14.83
CA PHE A 69 -6.23 10.91 -15.65
C PHE A 69 -7.62 10.27 -15.44
N PRO A 70 -8.73 11.00 -15.69
CA PRO A 70 -10.08 10.55 -15.35
C PRO A 70 -10.48 9.24 -16.04
N LYS A 71 -9.98 8.99 -17.27
CA LYS A 71 -10.25 7.72 -17.98
C LYS A 71 -9.64 6.52 -17.26
N VAL A 72 -8.41 6.64 -16.75
CA VAL A 72 -7.75 5.56 -15.98
C VAL A 72 -8.53 5.29 -14.70
N LEU A 73 -8.94 6.35 -14.00
CA LEU A 73 -9.75 6.21 -12.79
C LEU A 73 -11.08 5.52 -13.10
N ALA A 74 -11.81 5.99 -14.11
CA ALA A 74 -13.11 5.44 -14.49
C ALA A 74 -13.01 3.97 -14.88
N ALA A 75 -12.09 3.62 -15.79
CA ALA A 75 -11.88 2.25 -16.24
C ALA A 75 -11.45 1.33 -15.10
N GLY A 76 -10.53 1.78 -14.23
CA GLY A 76 -10.08 1.00 -13.08
C GLY A 76 -11.21 0.73 -12.07
N PHE A 77 -11.98 1.77 -11.71
CA PHE A 77 -13.08 1.64 -10.74
C PHE A 77 -14.24 0.82 -11.28
N SER A 78 -14.61 1.00 -12.56
CA SER A 78 -15.68 0.20 -13.19
C SER A 78 -15.23 -1.23 -13.46
N GLY A 79 -13.98 -1.43 -13.88
CA GLY A 79 -13.47 -2.75 -14.24
C GLY A 79 -13.18 -3.65 -13.05
N PHE A 80 -12.76 -3.06 -11.93
CA PHE A 80 -12.56 -3.74 -10.65
C PHE A 80 -13.74 -3.56 -9.68
N TYR A 81 -14.95 -3.32 -10.19
CA TYR A 81 -16.12 -2.87 -9.40
C TYR A 81 -16.32 -3.61 -8.07
N LEU A 82 -16.44 -4.94 -8.09
CA LEU A 82 -16.67 -5.72 -6.87
C LEU A 82 -15.46 -5.65 -5.91
N ALA A 83 -14.23 -5.71 -6.43
CA ALA A 83 -13.03 -5.60 -5.61
C ALA A 83 -12.91 -4.21 -4.95
N MET A 84 -13.27 -3.14 -5.66
CA MET A 84 -13.28 -1.78 -5.12
C MET A 84 -14.30 -1.62 -3.99
N TRP A 85 -15.50 -2.18 -4.11
CA TRP A 85 -16.47 -2.19 -3.02
C TRP A 85 -15.97 -2.94 -1.78
N LEU A 86 -15.29 -4.07 -1.97
CA LEU A 86 -14.65 -4.79 -0.86
C LEU A 86 -13.57 -3.94 -0.18
N VAL A 87 -12.74 -3.23 -0.95
CA VAL A 87 -11.74 -2.30 -0.39
C VAL A 87 -12.42 -1.22 0.43
N VAL A 88 -13.46 -0.57 -0.09
CA VAL A 88 -14.21 0.47 0.63
C VAL A 88 -14.81 -0.07 1.93
N TRP A 89 -15.46 -1.23 1.90
CA TRP A 89 -15.99 -1.85 3.13
C TRP A 89 -14.88 -2.20 4.12
N CYS A 90 -13.74 -2.70 3.67
CA CYS A 90 -12.63 -2.98 4.58
C CYS A 90 -12.06 -1.70 5.20
N LEU A 91 -11.92 -0.61 4.44
CA LEU A 91 -11.50 0.70 4.98
C LEU A 91 -12.49 1.21 6.04
N MET A 92 -13.80 1.18 5.74
CA MET A 92 -14.84 1.57 6.69
C MET A 92 -14.80 0.72 7.96
N LEU A 93 -14.77 -0.61 7.80
CA LEU A 93 -14.71 -1.54 8.93
C LEU A 93 -13.44 -1.33 9.77
N ARG A 94 -12.30 -1.03 9.14
CA ARG A 94 -11.07 -0.68 9.85
C ARG A 94 -11.26 0.56 10.71
N GLY A 95 -11.65 1.69 10.12
CA GLY A 95 -11.83 2.95 10.85
C GLY A 95 -12.81 2.81 12.01
N ILE A 96 -13.97 2.19 11.77
CA ILE A 96 -14.97 1.95 12.82
C ILE A 96 -14.41 1.03 13.91
N SER A 97 -13.60 0.01 13.57
CA SER A 97 -13.02 -0.88 14.57
C SER A 97 -12.06 -0.17 15.51
N ILE A 98 -11.27 0.78 15.00
CA ILE A 98 -10.32 1.53 15.83
C ILE A 98 -11.13 2.44 16.78
N GLU A 99 -12.07 3.23 16.25
CA GLU A 99 -12.90 4.17 17.03
C GLU A 99 -13.80 3.45 18.05
N PHE A 100 -14.59 2.46 17.62
CA PHE A 100 -15.69 1.91 18.41
C PHE A 100 -15.25 0.96 19.51
N ARG A 101 -14.04 0.40 19.40
CA ARG A 101 -13.55 -0.61 20.34
C ARG A 101 -13.53 -0.12 21.79
N SER A 102 -13.16 1.13 22.05
CA SER A 102 -13.01 1.67 23.42
C SER A 102 -14.32 2.18 24.04
N HIS A 103 -15.39 2.31 23.26
CA HIS A 103 -16.65 2.89 23.74
C HIS A 103 -17.47 1.98 24.67
N VAL A 104 -17.28 0.66 24.61
CA VAL A 104 -18.03 -0.30 25.45
C VAL A 104 -17.07 -1.24 26.17
N GLU A 105 -17.23 -1.32 27.50
CA GLU A 105 -16.44 -2.18 28.38
C GLU A 105 -16.98 -3.61 28.45
N ASP A 106 -17.22 -4.20 27.28
CA ASP A 106 -17.66 -5.59 27.14
C ASP A 106 -16.62 -6.43 26.40
N ARG A 107 -16.43 -7.68 26.83
CA ARG A 107 -15.43 -8.58 26.26
C ARG A 107 -15.79 -9.02 24.84
N LEU A 108 -17.06 -9.29 24.55
CA LEU A 108 -17.49 -9.68 23.21
C LEU A 108 -17.38 -8.50 22.24
N TRP A 109 -17.75 -7.30 22.69
CA TRP A 109 -17.58 -6.06 21.93
C TRP A 109 -16.12 -5.83 21.54
N ARG A 110 -15.21 -5.85 22.51
CA ARG A 110 -13.77 -5.65 22.27
C ARG A 110 -13.21 -6.72 21.34
N ALA A 111 -13.57 -7.99 21.55
CA ALA A 111 -13.12 -9.10 20.70
C ALA A 111 -13.64 -9.00 19.26
N PHE A 112 -14.89 -8.55 19.06
CA PHE A 112 -15.46 -8.32 17.75
C PHE A 112 -14.67 -7.25 16.99
N TRP A 113 -14.42 -6.09 17.60
CA TRP A 113 -13.66 -5.02 16.94
C TRP A 113 -12.18 -5.35 16.77
N ASP A 114 -11.57 -6.07 17.72
CA ASP A 114 -10.20 -6.59 17.56
C ASP A 114 -10.09 -7.56 16.37
N GLY A 115 -11.10 -8.42 16.17
CA GLY A 115 -11.19 -9.32 15.03
C GLY A 115 -11.41 -8.59 13.71
N THR A 116 -12.36 -7.66 13.69
CA THR A 116 -12.70 -6.86 12.51
C THR A 116 -11.50 -6.03 12.05
N PHE A 117 -10.78 -5.38 12.98
CA PHE A 117 -9.55 -4.63 12.71
C PHE A 117 -8.47 -5.51 12.07
N ALA A 118 -8.26 -6.72 12.59
CA ALA A 118 -7.28 -7.65 12.05
C ALA A 118 -7.69 -8.17 10.65
N VAL A 119 -8.95 -8.56 10.47
CA VAL A 119 -9.44 -9.11 9.19
C VAL A 119 -9.42 -8.05 8.09
N SER A 120 -9.91 -6.84 8.36
CA SER A 120 -9.89 -5.76 7.37
C SER A 120 -8.47 -5.38 6.97
N SER A 121 -7.55 -5.33 7.94
CA SER A 121 -6.12 -5.03 7.71
C SER A 121 -5.37 -6.14 6.97
N ILE A 122 -5.87 -7.39 7.00
CA ILE A 122 -5.35 -8.49 6.17
C ILE A 122 -5.90 -8.41 4.75
N LEU A 123 -7.21 -8.19 4.61
CA LEU A 123 -7.87 -8.19 3.30
C LEU A 123 -7.44 -7.02 2.42
N LEU A 124 -7.20 -5.83 2.99
CA LEU A 124 -6.82 -4.63 2.24
C LEU A 124 -5.52 -4.81 1.42
N PRO A 125 -4.38 -5.21 2.01
CA PRO A 125 -3.16 -5.52 1.26
C PRO A 125 -3.33 -6.60 0.18
N VAL A 126 -4.17 -7.62 0.43
CA VAL A 126 -4.43 -8.69 -0.55
C VAL A 126 -5.21 -8.14 -1.75
N LEU A 127 -6.28 -7.39 -1.51
CA LEU A 127 -7.12 -6.81 -2.56
C LEU A 127 -6.35 -5.75 -3.37
N LEU A 128 -5.65 -4.84 -2.69
CA LEU A 128 -4.85 -3.79 -3.34
C LEU A 128 -3.63 -4.39 -4.07
N GLY A 129 -3.00 -5.40 -3.50
CA GLY A 129 -1.90 -6.13 -4.15
C GLY A 129 -2.38 -6.91 -5.37
N ALA A 130 -3.55 -7.55 -5.31
CA ALA A 130 -4.15 -8.19 -6.48
C ALA A 130 -4.51 -7.16 -7.57
N ALA A 131 -5.02 -5.99 -7.21
CA ALA A 131 -5.26 -4.90 -8.15
C ALA A 131 -3.95 -4.44 -8.82
N LEU A 132 -2.87 -4.25 -8.05
CA LEU A 132 -1.56 -3.93 -8.60
C LEU A 132 -1.03 -5.04 -9.53
N GLY A 133 -1.20 -6.31 -9.15
CA GLY A 133 -0.86 -7.45 -10.00
C GLY A 133 -1.61 -7.42 -11.33
N ASN A 134 -2.90 -7.07 -11.33
CA ASN A 134 -3.66 -6.89 -12.57
C ASN A 134 -3.15 -5.70 -13.41
N VAL A 135 -2.76 -4.58 -12.79
CA VAL A 135 -2.14 -3.46 -13.51
C VAL A 135 -0.83 -3.88 -14.17
N LEU A 136 0.02 -4.63 -13.47
CA LEU A 136 1.31 -5.10 -13.99
C LEU A 136 1.15 -6.14 -15.10
N ARG A 137 0.18 -7.04 -14.97
CA ARG A 137 -0.14 -8.05 -15.99
C ARG A 137 -0.81 -7.44 -17.22
N GLY A 138 -1.68 -6.45 -16.98
CA GLY A 138 -2.65 -5.93 -17.93
C GLY A 138 -4.07 -6.45 -17.64
N VAL A 139 -5.04 -5.72 -18.19
CA VAL A 139 -6.49 -5.97 -18.06
C VAL A 139 -7.12 -6.10 -19.45
N PRO A 140 -8.28 -6.77 -19.59
CA PRO A 140 -8.94 -6.98 -20.89
C PRO A 140 -9.67 -5.70 -21.35
N LEU A 141 -8.90 -4.64 -21.60
CA LEU A 141 -9.37 -3.33 -22.03
C LEU A 141 -9.73 -3.33 -23.52
N ASP A 142 -10.96 -2.97 -23.84
CA ASP A 142 -11.47 -2.95 -25.20
C ASP A 142 -11.38 -1.57 -25.88
N ALA A 143 -11.88 -1.47 -27.11
CA ALA A 143 -11.86 -0.25 -27.91
C ALA A 143 -12.64 0.92 -27.30
N SER A 144 -13.57 0.66 -26.36
CA SER A 144 -14.28 1.72 -25.64
C SER A 144 -13.43 2.36 -24.53
N GLY A 145 -12.28 1.74 -24.20
CA GLY A 145 -11.41 2.16 -23.11
C GLY A 145 -11.89 1.69 -21.74
N TYR A 146 -12.76 0.68 -21.70
CA TYR A 146 -13.28 0.06 -20.47
C TYR A 146 -13.05 -1.45 -20.48
N PHE A 147 -13.15 -2.04 -19.29
CA PHE A 147 -13.09 -3.48 -19.09
C PHE A 147 -13.99 -3.87 -17.92
N GLY A 148 -14.26 -5.17 -17.77
CA GLY A 148 -14.95 -5.73 -16.62
C GLY A 148 -14.33 -7.07 -16.26
N MET A 149 -14.06 -7.28 -14.97
CA MET A 149 -13.50 -8.54 -14.47
C MET A 149 -14.31 -9.06 -13.29
N ALA A 150 -14.61 -10.36 -13.32
CA ALA A 150 -15.16 -11.06 -12.15
C ALA A 150 -14.09 -11.13 -11.05
N LEU A 151 -14.51 -11.12 -9.79
CA LEU A 151 -13.57 -11.17 -8.66
C LEU A 151 -12.68 -12.42 -8.71
N TRP A 152 -13.24 -13.58 -9.06
CA TRP A 152 -12.47 -14.77 -9.41
C TRP A 152 -13.19 -15.54 -10.52
N THR A 153 -12.45 -16.43 -11.19
CA THR A 153 -13.00 -17.39 -12.14
C THR A 153 -12.56 -18.80 -11.75
N ASN A 154 -11.45 -19.29 -12.33
CA ASN A 154 -10.86 -20.59 -12.05
C ASN A 154 -9.46 -20.48 -11.41
N PHE A 155 -9.10 -19.28 -10.95
CA PHE A 155 -7.78 -18.92 -10.39
C PHE A 155 -6.59 -19.17 -11.33
N ARG A 156 -6.84 -19.41 -12.61
CA ARG A 156 -5.80 -19.59 -13.63
C ARG A 156 -5.71 -18.36 -14.48
N MET A 157 -4.51 -18.15 -15.03
CA MET A 157 -4.37 -17.23 -16.15
C MET A 157 -5.04 -17.82 -17.39
N GLY A 158 -5.57 -16.96 -18.24
CA GLY A 158 -6.26 -17.36 -19.45
C GLY A 158 -6.89 -16.17 -20.17
N PRO A 159 -7.73 -16.45 -21.19
CA PRO A 159 -8.37 -15.40 -22.00
C PRO A 159 -9.35 -14.51 -21.23
N GLN A 160 -9.96 -15.04 -20.17
CA GLN A 160 -10.94 -14.36 -19.31
C GLN A 160 -10.55 -14.55 -17.83
N PRO A 161 -9.45 -13.92 -17.39
CA PRO A 161 -8.96 -14.09 -16.04
C PRO A 161 -9.86 -13.34 -15.04
N GLY A 162 -10.00 -13.89 -13.83
CA GLY A 162 -10.55 -13.14 -12.71
C GLY A 162 -9.56 -12.09 -12.21
N ILE A 163 -10.03 -11.18 -11.35
CA ILE A 163 -9.17 -10.27 -10.59
C ILE A 163 -8.20 -11.10 -9.73
N LEU A 164 -8.71 -12.16 -9.12
CA LEU A 164 -7.94 -13.14 -8.35
C LEU A 164 -7.58 -14.34 -9.23
N ASP A 165 -6.29 -14.49 -9.51
CA ASP A 165 -5.66 -15.66 -10.08
C ASP A 165 -4.37 -15.98 -9.31
N TRP A 166 -3.69 -17.08 -9.65
CA TRP A 166 -2.48 -17.48 -8.93
C TRP A 166 -1.39 -16.39 -8.89
N TYR A 167 -1.28 -15.58 -9.95
CA TYR A 167 -0.27 -14.53 -10.05
C TYR A 167 -0.67 -13.32 -9.20
N THR A 168 -1.90 -12.83 -9.34
CA THR A 168 -2.38 -11.66 -8.58
C THR A 168 -2.50 -11.98 -7.10
N LEU A 169 -2.81 -13.24 -6.73
CA LEU A 169 -2.74 -13.72 -5.35
C LEU A 169 -1.31 -13.77 -4.83
N LEU A 170 -0.33 -14.20 -5.62
CA LEU A 170 1.09 -14.16 -5.23
C LEU A 170 1.55 -12.71 -4.93
N VAL A 171 1.16 -11.76 -5.78
CA VAL A 171 1.42 -10.32 -5.54
C VAL A 171 0.70 -9.84 -4.28
N GLY A 172 -0.58 -10.22 -4.09
CA GLY A 172 -1.35 -9.92 -2.89
C GLY A 172 -0.69 -10.44 -1.60
N VAL A 173 -0.18 -11.67 -1.62
CA VAL A 173 0.54 -12.28 -0.49
C VAL A 173 1.88 -11.59 -0.24
N LEU A 174 2.62 -11.20 -1.29
CA LEU A 174 3.82 -10.38 -1.14
C LEU A 174 3.52 -9.04 -0.47
N VAL A 175 2.47 -8.34 -0.91
CA VAL A 175 2.05 -7.07 -0.32
C VAL A 175 1.62 -7.27 1.13
N LEU A 176 0.80 -8.30 1.43
CA LEU A 176 0.41 -8.65 2.80
C LEU A 176 1.62 -8.91 3.71
N ALA A 177 2.59 -9.72 3.27
CA ALA A 177 3.79 -10.01 4.03
C ALA A 177 4.66 -8.75 4.23
N THR A 178 4.72 -7.88 3.22
CA THR A 178 5.45 -6.61 3.28
C THR A 178 4.81 -5.65 4.27
N MET A 179 3.48 -5.49 4.26
CA MET A 179 2.76 -4.64 5.21
C MET A 179 2.88 -5.19 6.63
N ALA A 180 2.72 -6.51 6.83
CA ALA A 180 2.96 -7.15 8.12
C ALA A 180 4.38 -6.89 8.64
N GLY A 181 5.40 -7.08 7.78
CA GLY A 181 6.79 -6.79 8.13
C GLY A 181 7.06 -5.31 8.40
N HIS A 182 6.41 -4.40 7.67
CA HIS A 182 6.53 -2.95 7.86
C HIS A 182 5.91 -2.52 9.21
N GLY A 183 4.71 -3.00 9.52
CA GLY A 183 4.06 -2.76 10.81
C GLY A 183 4.78 -3.40 11.99
N ALA A 184 5.39 -4.58 11.82
CA ALA A 184 6.22 -5.19 12.88
C ALA A 184 7.38 -4.26 13.28
N LEU A 185 8.05 -3.66 12.28
CA LEU A 185 9.16 -2.73 12.49
C LEU A 185 8.68 -1.40 13.10
N PHE A 186 7.53 -0.90 12.66
CA PHE A 186 6.90 0.29 13.25
C PHE A 186 6.54 0.08 14.71
N LEU A 187 5.84 -1.03 15.03
CA LEU A 187 5.49 -1.36 16.41
C LEU A 187 6.74 -1.59 17.26
N ALA A 188 7.76 -2.28 16.76
CA ALA A 188 9.03 -2.42 17.47
C ALA A 188 9.70 -1.05 17.73
N TRP A 189 9.54 -0.07 16.85
CA TRP A 189 10.05 1.28 17.09
C TRP A 189 9.22 2.06 18.12
N LYS A 190 7.88 1.98 18.03
CA LYS A 190 6.94 2.81 18.82
C LYS A 190 6.56 2.26 20.18
N THR A 191 6.65 0.95 20.40
CA THR A 191 6.17 0.29 21.64
C THR A 191 7.32 -0.06 22.58
N ALA A 192 6.96 -0.50 23.80
CA ALA A 192 7.89 -1.00 24.80
C ALA A 192 7.47 -2.39 25.32
N GLY A 193 8.30 -2.98 26.17
CA GLY A 193 7.98 -4.23 26.87
C GLY A 193 7.63 -5.39 25.93
N ALA A 194 6.53 -6.08 26.23
CA ALA A 194 6.17 -7.33 25.58
C ALA A 194 5.73 -7.16 24.12
N VAL A 195 5.04 -6.06 23.78
CA VAL A 195 4.63 -5.76 22.39
C VAL A 195 5.86 -5.48 21.52
N HIS A 196 6.82 -4.72 22.05
CA HIS A 196 8.11 -4.47 21.38
C HIS A 196 8.84 -5.78 21.06
N GLU A 197 9.03 -6.63 22.07
CA GLU A 197 9.77 -7.89 21.93
C GLU A 197 9.12 -8.84 20.93
N ARG A 198 7.79 -8.99 20.96
CA ARG A 198 7.07 -9.86 20.01
C ARG A 198 7.11 -9.30 18.59
N SER A 199 6.92 -7.99 18.42
CA SER A 199 6.99 -7.34 17.11
C SER A 199 8.38 -7.49 16.49
N ARG A 200 9.43 -7.27 17.29
CA ARG A 200 10.83 -7.45 16.88
C ARG A 200 11.12 -8.90 16.47
N LYS A 201 10.67 -9.88 17.24
CA LYS A 201 10.87 -11.31 16.95
C LYS A 201 10.16 -11.75 15.67
N LEU A 202 8.98 -11.19 15.37
CA LEU A 202 8.24 -11.49 14.13
C LEU A 202 8.85 -10.80 12.89
N ALA A 203 9.47 -9.64 13.05
CA ALA A 203 9.99 -8.87 11.92
C ALA A 203 11.02 -9.65 11.08
N GLY A 204 11.95 -10.38 11.70
CA GLY A 204 12.97 -11.16 10.98
C GLY A 204 12.38 -12.22 10.03
N PRO A 205 11.59 -13.17 10.54
CA PRO A 205 10.90 -14.17 9.71
C PRO A 205 10.01 -13.56 8.62
N LEU A 206 9.29 -12.47 8.93
CA LEU A 206 8.45 -11.78 7.95
C LEU A 206 9.29 -11.24 6.78
N TRP A 207 10.42 -10.58 7.07
CA TRP A 207 11.28 -10.02 6.03
C TRP A 207 12.07 -11.07 5.22
N LEU A 208 12.36 -12.22 5.81
CA LEU A 208 12.84 -13.39 5.06
C LEU A 208 11.74 -13.91 4.12
N GLY A 209 10.49 -13.97 4.59
CA GLY A 209 9.33 -14.30 3.77
C GLY A 209 9.15 -13.31 2.61
N VAL A 210 9.24 -12.01 2.89
CA VAL A 210 9.17 -10.95 1.87
C VAL A 210 10.27 -11.13 0.82
N LEU A 211 11.50 -11.45 1.21
CA LEU A 211 12.60 -11.70 0.28
C LEU A 211 12.29 -12.85 -0.69
N VAL A 212 11.79 -13.97 -0.16
CA VAL A 212 11.42 -15.14 -0.95
C VAL A 212 10.23 -14.83 -1.87
N LEU A 213 9.16 -14.24 -1.31
CA LEU A 213 7.97 -13.86 -2.07
C LEU A 213 8.28 -12.82 -3.15
N TRP A 214 9.20 -11.88 -2.87
CA TRP A 214 9.65 -10.89 -3.84
C TRP A 214 10.37 -11.55 -5.01
N ALA A 215 11.28 -12.51 -4.75
CA ALA A 215 11.96 -13.24 -5.80
C ALA A 215 10.97 -14.06 -6.66
N LEU A 216 10.02 -14.75 -6.02
CA LEU A 216 8.97 -15.51 -6.70
C LEU A 216 8.05 -14.61 -7.53
N ALA A 217 7.57 -13.50 -6.96
CA ALA A 217 6.71 -12.54 -7.66
C ALA A 217 7.45 -11.84 -8.81
N THR A 218 8.74 -11.55 -8.65
CA THR A 218 9.58 -10.99 -9.73
C THR A 218 9.71 -11.98 -10.87
N PHE A 219 10.01 -13.25 -10.58
CA PHE A 219 10.07 -14.30 -11.58
C PHE A 219 8.72 -14.51 -12.28
N ALA A 220 7.62 -14.55 -11.52
CA ALA A 220 6.27 -14.65 -12.08
C ALA A 220 5.90 -13.43 -12.93
N THR A 221 6.31 -12.22 -12.53
CA THR A 221 6.08 -11.01 -13.33
C THR A 221 6.88 -11.06 -14.64
N TYR A 222 8.08 -11.65 -14.64
CA TYR A 222 8.86 -11.84 -15.86
C TYR A 222 8.16 -12.78 -16.85
N THR A 223 7.55 -13.87 -16.37
CA THR A 223 6.82 -14.81 -17.25
C THR A 223 5.52 -14.22 -17.78
N VAL A 224 4.86 -13.36 -17.01
CA VAL A 224 3.57 -12.75 -17.37
C VAL A 224 3.72 -11.48 -18.22
N ASN A 225 4.71 -10.65 -17.92
CA ASN A 225 4.97 -9.39 -18.62
C ASN A 225 6.48 -9.08 -18.69
N SER A 226 7.19 -9.85 -19.51
CA SER A 226 8.64 -9.67 -19.74
C SER A 226 9.01 -8.28 -20.28
N GLY A 227 8.06 -7.58 -20.93
CA GLY A 227 8.24 -6.21 -21.43
C GLY A 227 8.62 -5.20 -20.35
N LEU A 228 8.17 -5.38 -19.10
CA LEU A 228 8.56 -4.53 -17.98
C LEU A 228 10.09 -4.55 -17.75
N PHE A 229 10.72 -5.71 -17.92
CA PHE A 229 12.17 -5.87 -17.71
C PHE A 229 12.99 -5.33 -18.89
N VAL A 230 12.43 -5.34 -20.09
CA VAL A 230 13.05 -4.67 -21.26
C VAL A 230 13.03 -3.15 -21.06
N ASN A 231 11.92 -2.60 -20.57
CA ASN A 231 11.79 -1.18 -20.27
C ASN A 231 12.70 -0.74 -19.12
N TRP A 232 12.88 -1.60 -18.11
CA TRP A 232 13.78 -1.36 -16.99
C TRP A 232 15.20 -1.00 -17.44
N GLN A 233 15.75 -1.74 -18.41
CA GLN A 233 17.11 -1.48 -18.94
C GLN A 233 17.24 -0.08 -19.56
N LYS A 234 16.13 0.46 -20.10
CA LYS A 234 16.08 1.75 -20.80
C LYS A 234 15.71 2.92 -19.89
N ALA A 235 15.28 2.66 -18.65
CA ALA A 235 14.75 3.67 -17.73
C ALA A 235 15.75 3.98 -16.60
N PRO A 236 16.47 5.12 -16.63
CA PRO A 236 17.44 5.48 -15.59
C PRO A 236 16.82 5.56 -14.19
N LEU A 237 15.58 6.05 -14.08
CA LEU A 237 14.84 6.10 -12.82
C LEU A 237 14.57 4.71 -12.24
N ALA A 238 14.44 3.68 -13.08
CA ALA A 238 14.22 2.32 -12.63
C ALA A 238 15.46 1.76 -11.92
N TRP A 239 16.66 2.07 -12.40
CA TRP A 239 17.92 1.72 -11.75
C TRP A 239 18.11 2.40 -10.39
N LEU A 240 17.80 3.70 -10.31
CA LEU A 240 17.83 4.44 -9.05
C LEU A 240 16.83 3.83 -8.04
N ALA A 241 15.60 3.57 -8.49
CA ALA A 241 14.58 2.94 -7.66
C ALA A 241 14.98 1.52 -7.22
N THR A 242 15.68 0.77 -8.08
CA THR A 242 16.28 -0.54 -7.73
C THR A 242 17.34 -0.43 -6.65
N ALA A 243 18.25 0.53 -6.77
CA ALA A 243 19.24 0.80 -5.73
C ALA A 243 18.58 1.18 -4.39
N ILE A 244 17.51 1.97 -4.44
CA ILE A 244 16.74 2.36 -3.24
C ILE A 244 16.10 1.14 -2.58
N PHE A 245 15.41 0.25 -3.31
CA PHE A 245 14.76 -0.88 -2.65
C PHE A 245 15.76 -1.93 -2.17
N LEU A 246 16.85 -2.19 -2.90
CA LEU A 246 17.90 -3.11 -2.46
C LEU A 246 18.65 -2.57 -1.24
N GLY A 247 18.97 -1.26 -1.24
CA GLY A 247 19.54 -0.58 -0.08
C GLY A 247 18.59 -0.59 1.11
N GLY A 248 17.29 -0.38 0.89
CA GLY A 248 16.23 -0.48 1.89
C GLY A 248 16.15 -1.87 2.52
N LEU A 249 16.18 -2.93 1.70
CA LEU A 249 16.23 -4.31 2.17
C LEU A 249 17.49 -4.58 3.00
N GLY A 250 18.65 -4.10 2.56
CA GLY A 250 19.89 -4.16 3.34
C GLY A 250 19.78 -3.44 4.69
N ALA A 251 19.16 -2.26 4.71
CA ALA A 251 18.91 -1.48 5.92
C ALA A 251 17.93 -2.16 6.88
N VAL A 252 16.92 -2.90 6.38
CA VAL A 252 16.05 -3.75 7.20
C VAL A 252 16.87 -4.78 7.97
N PHE A 253 17.65 -5.61 7.26
CA PHE A 253 18.41 -6.68 7.91
C PHE A 253 19.54 -6.13 8.79
N ALA A 254 20.18 -5.03 8.40
CA ALA A 254 21.18 -4.35 9.23
C ALA A 254 20.55 -3.78 10.51
N GLY A 255 19.39 -3.11 10.40
CA GLY A 255 18.67 -2.56 11.54
C GLY A 255 18.15 -3.65 12.50
N LEU A 256 17.68 -4.78 11.97
CA LEU A 256 17.29 -5.94 12.78
C LEU A 256 18.46 -6.55 13.55
N ARG A 257 19.64 -6.68 12.91
CA ARG A 257 20.86 -7.22 13.54
C ARG A 257 21.45 -6.26 14.58
N GLN A 258 21.42 -4.96 14.30
CA GLN A 258 21.98 -3.92 15.19
C GLN A 258 21.00 -3.46 16.27
N GLU A 259 19.81 -4.05 16.35
CA GLU A 259 18.74 -3.66 17.28
C GLU A 259 18.31 -2.20 17.13
N ARG A 260 18.34 -1.67 15.90
CA ARG A 260 17.96 -0.30 15.54
C ARG A 260 16.62 -0.30 14.80
N PRO A 261 15.48 -0.31 15.52
CA PRO A 261 14.17 -0.48 14.90
C PRO A 261 13.81 0.66 13.94
N LEU A 262 14.24 1.89 14.21
CA LEU A 262 14.03 3.02 13.29
C LEU A 262 14.76 2.82 11.96
N THR A 263 16.01 2.36 11.98
CA THR A 263 16.78 2.08 10.75
C THR A 263 16.11 1.00 9.93
N ALA A 264 15.63 -0.06 10.59
CA ALA A 264 14.90 -1.11 9.90
C ALA A 264 13.57 -0.60 9.32
N PHE A 265 12.80 0.18 10.08
CA PHE A 265 11.55 0.80 9.62
C PHE A 265 11.76 1.71 8.40
N LEU A 266 12.75 2.61 8.44
CA LEU A 266 13.09 3.45 7.29
C LEU A 266 13.57 2.63 6.09
N GLY A 267 14.33 1.55 6.34
CA GLY A 267 14.73 0.59 5.31
C GLY A 267 13.53 -0.07 4.63
N SER A 268 12.52 -0.46 5.41
CA SER A 268 11.29 -1.03 4.85
C SER A 268 10.47 -0.03 4.05
N GLY A 269 10.41 1.24 4.48
CA GLY A 269 9.80 2.31 3.69
C GLY A 269 10.54 2.53 2.36
N ALA A 270 11.88 2.52 2.38
CA ALA A 270 12.69 2.60 1.17
C ALA A 270 12.48 1.39 0.24
N PHE A 271 12.33 0.18 0.78
CA PHE A 271 11.96 -1.00 0.00
C PHE A 271 10.62 -0.80 -0.73
N ILE A 272 9.57 -0.37 -0.02
CA ILE A 272 8.23 -0.13 -0.58
C ILE A 272 8.26 0.97 -1.65
N ILE A 273 8.87 2.14 -1.36
CA ILE A 273 8.95 3.23 -2.34
C ILE A 273 9.74 2.81 -3.56
N GLY A 274 10.90 2.17 -3.36
CA GLY A 274 11.78 1.79 -4.46
C GLY A 274 11.13 0.73 -5.37
N ILE A 275 10.44 -0.27 -4.84
CA ILE A 275 9.79 -1.29 -5.68
C ILE A 275 8.60 -0.71 -6.47
N LEU A 276 7.81 0.17 -5.86
CA LEU A 276 6.70 0.87 -6.53
C LEU A 276 7.24 1.84 -7.59
N ALA A 277 8.27 2.62 -7.28
CA ALA A 277 8.90 3.55 -8.21
C ALA A 277 9.57 2.84 -9.37
N ALA A 278 10.23 1.70 -9.14
CA ALA A 278 10.81 0.88 -10.21
C ALA A 278 9.71 0.34 -11.13
N SER A 279 8.61 -0.17 -10.55
CA SER A 279 7.46 -0.66 -11.31
C SER A 279 6.80 0.45 -12.16
N ALA A 280 6.63 1.64 -11.60
CA ALA A 280 6.12 2.82 -12.31
C ALA A 280 7.06 3.26 -13.43
N ALA A 281 8.38 3.27 -13.19
CA ALA A 281 9.39 3.61 -14.20
C ALA A 281 9.37 2.67 -15.40
N CYS A 282 9.18 1.37 -15.15
CA CYS A 282 9.09 0.36 -16.21
C CYS A 282 7.77 0.37 -16.96
N SER A 283 6.69 0.82 -16.30
CA SER A 283 5.35 0.87 -16.89
C SER A 283 5.13 2.13 -17.72
N TYR A 284 5.80 3.25 -17.37
CA TYR A 284 5.67 4.51 -18.10
C TYR A 284 5.96 4.33 -19.61
N PRO A 285 5.10 4.87 -20.51
CA PRO A 285 3.97 5.77 -20.26
C PRO A 285 2.61 5.08 -20.04
N VAL A 286 2.56 3.75 -20.02
CA VAL A 286 1.33 2.96 -19.87
C VAL A 286 0.87 2.96 -18.40
N MET A 287 -0.39 3.34 -18.17
CA MET A 287 -1.02 3.33 -16.84
C MET A 287 -1.92 2.11 -16.66
N LEU A 288 -2.66 1.73 -17.71
CA LEU A 288 -3.41 0.46 -17.78
C LEU A 288 -3.13 -0.20 -19.13
N LYS A 289 -2.44 -1.33 -19.08
CA LYS A 289 -2.10 -2.14 -20.25
C LYS A 289 -3.29 -3.01 -20.66
N SER A 290 -3.62 -3.04 -21.94
CA SER A 290 -4.60 -3.95 -22.51
C SER A 290 -3.97 -5.32 -22.79
N THR A 291 -4.70 -6.38 -22.45
CA THR A 291 -4.37 -7.75 -22.87
C THR A 291 -5.03 -8.13 -24.21
N LEU A 292 -5.93 -7.30 -24.73
CA LEU A 292 -6.65 -7.57 -25.98
C LEU A 292 -5.88 -7.02 -27.19
N ASP A 293 -5.47 -5.75 -27.12
CA ASP A 293 -4.70 -5.10 -28.17
C ASP A 293 -3.92 -3.91 -27.57
N PRO A 294 -2.59 -3.78 -27.78
CA PRO A 294 -1.82 -2.63 -27.32
C PRO A 294 -2.36 -1.27 -27.81
N ALA A 295 -3.12 -1.21 -28.91
CA ALA A 295 -3.77 0.00 -29.38
C ALA A 295 -4.81 0.55 -28.38
N TYR A 296 -5.32 -0.29 -27.48
CA TYR A 296 -6.29 0.09 -26.46
C TYR A 296 -5.65 0.54 -25.14
N ASP A 297 -4.32 0.44 -24.97
CA ASP A 297 -3.62 0.86 -23.76
C ASP A 297 -4.02 2.28 -23.30
N LEU A 298 -4.34 2.45 -22.01
CA LEU A 298 -4.45 3.78 -21.42
C LEU A 298 -3.06 4.23 -20.96
N THR A 299 -2.57 5.28 -21.61
CA THR A 299 -1.27 5.90 -21.36
C THR A 299 -1.47 7.28 -20.74
N ALA A 300 -0.42 7.81 -20.11
CA ALA A 300 -0.44 9.18 -19.61
C ALA A 300 -0.76 10.21 -20.73
N LEU A 301 -0.48 9.88 -21.99
CA LEU A 301 -0.69 10.76 -23.14
C LEU A 301 -2.15 10.75 -23.64
N ASN A 302 -2.81 9.60 -23.68
CA ASN A 302 -4.18 9.48 -24.23
C ASN A 302 -5.30 9.52 -23.18
N ALA A 303 -4.93 9.38 -21.90
CA ALA A 303 -5.86 9.36 -20.77
C ALA A 303 -5.86 10.65 -19.95
N SER A 304 -4.97 11.60 -20.25
CA SER A 304 -4.88 12.86 -19.53
C SER A 304 -5.93 13.88 -19.95
N VAL A 305 -6.24 14.80 -19.03
CA VAL A 305 -7.03 16.00 -19.35
C VAL A 305 -6.21 17.01 -20.16
N GLY A 306 -6.90 17.99 -20.76
CA GLY A 306 -6.23 19.05 -21.52
C GLY A 306 -5.22 19.85 -20.70
N GLN A 307 -4.22 20.42 -21.39
CA GLN A 307 -3.08 21.15 -20.78
C GLN A 307 -3.49 22.21 -19.75
N HIS A 308 -4.60 22.92 -19.98
CA HIS A 308 -5.11 23.92 -19.05
C HIS A 308 -5.50 23.31 -17.69
N GLY A 309 -6.18 22.16 -17.69
CA GLY A 309 -6.54 21.45 -16.46
C GLY A 309 -5.31 20.96 -15.70
N LEU A 310 -4.34 20.36 -16.40
CA LEU A 310 -3.09 19.89 -15.80
C LEU A 310 -2.27 21.04 -15.19
N ARG A 311 -2.21 22.21 -15.83
CA ARG A 311 -1.51 23.39 -15.30
C ARG A 311 -2.22 23.96 -14.07
N THR A 312 -3.54 24.07 -14.11
CA THR A 312 -4.34 24.58 -12.99
C THR A 312 -4.23 23.68 -11.77
N GLY A 313 -4.35 22.36 -11.97
CA GLY A 313 -4.12 21.40 -10.89
C GLY A 313 -2.72 21.48 -10.31
N LEU A 314 -1.71 21.78 -11.13
CA LEU A 314 -0.32 21.84 -10.69
C LEU A 314 -0.09 23.01 -9.72
N VAL A 315 -0.76 24.15 -9.94
CA VAL A 315 -0.75 25.28 -9.00
C VAL A 315 -1.27 24.86 -7.63
N TRP A 316 -2.42 24.20 -7.58
CA TRP A 316 -2.99 23.70 -6.32
C TRP A 316 -2.14 22.61 -5.68
N TRP A 317 -1.55 21.73 -6.49
CA TRP A 317 -0.65 20.68 -6.01
C TRP A 317 0.58 21.28 -5.30
N PHE A 318 1.19 22.32 -5.87
CA PHE A 318 2.32 23.02 -5.25
C PHE A 318 1.97 23.74 -3.94
N ILE A 319 0.69 23.99 -3.67
CA ILE A 319 0.23 24.55 -2.40
C ILE A 319 -0.09 23.41 -1.42
N GLY A 320 -0.92 22.46 -1.85
CA GLY A 320 -1.43 21.38 -1.01
C GLY A 320 -0.35 20.39 -0.58
N PHE A 321 0.57 20.02 -1.47
CA PHE A 321 1.57 19.00 -1.16
C PHE A 321 2.58 19.47 -0.08
N PRO A 322 3.18 20.68 -0.15
CA PRO A 322 4.04 21.17 0.93
C PRO A 322 3.31 21.32 2.27
N LEU A 323 2.02 21.73 2.26
CA LEU A 323 1.22 21.80 3.48
C LEU A 323 1.00 20.41 4.09
N ALA A 324 0.65 19.41 3.28
CA ALA A 324 0.48 18.03 3.71
C ALA A 324 1.79 17.45 4.28
N ILE A 325 2.92 17.67 3.62
CA ILE A 325 4.24 17.24 4.11
C ILE A 325 4.63 17.98 5.39
N GLY A 326 4.35 19.28 5.49
CA GLY A 326 4.59 20.08 6.70
C GLY A 326 3.79 19.56 7.89
N TYR A 327 2.50 19.28 7.69
CA TYR A 327 1.62 18.67 8.68
C TYR A 327 2.12 17.28 9.11
N LEU A 328 2.45 16.40 8.15
CA LEU A 328 2.97 15.06 8.43
C LEU A 328 4.29 15.13 9.23
N THR A 329 5.20 16.02 8.84
CA THR A 329 6.48 16.22 9.54
C THR A 329 6.26 16.70 10.96
N PHE A 330 5.34 17.64 11.16
CA PHE A 330 4.94 18.13 12.48
C PHE A 330 4.38 17.00 13.34
N LEU A 331 3.45 16.20 12.80
CA LEU A 331 2.78 15.10 13.48
C LEU A 331 3.78 14.03 13.97
N PHE A 332 4.70 13.60 13.09
CA PHE A 332 5.76 12.64 13.45
C PHE A 332 6.76 13.20 14.46
N ARG A 333 7.06 14.50 14.38
CA ARG A 333 7.96 15.17 15.33
C ARG A 333 7.33 15.31 16.71
N PHE A 334 6.04 15.65 16.76
CA PHE A 334 5.27 15.79 18.00
C PHE A 334 5.16 14.43 18.71
N HIS A 335 4.84 13.37 17.98
CA HIS A 335 4.68 12.00 18.51
C HIS A 335 5.97 11.16 18.43
N ARG A 336 7.15 11.77 18.57
CA ARG A 336 8.45 11.06 18.44
C ARG A 336 8.75 10.01 19.51
N GLY A 337 8.06 10.10 20.66
CA GLY A 337 8.27 9.22 21.81
C GLY A 337 7.73 7.81 21.60
N LYS A 338 8.07 6.92 22.54
CA LYS A 338 7.37 5.64 22.68
C LYS A 338 5.97 5.87 23.23
N VAL A 339 5.04 5.04 22.77
CA VAL A 339 3.63 5.09 23.15
C VAL A 339 3.49 4.53 24.56
N LYS A 340 2.60 5.13 25.35
CA LYS A 340 2.04 4.53 26.56
C LYS A 340 0.60 4.18 26.25
N ALA A 341 0.10 3.05 26.77
CA ALA A 341 -1.31 2.71 26.61
C ALA A 341 -2.20 3.86 27.12
N ALA A 342 -3.17 4.29 26.31
CA ALA A 342 -4.12 5.34 26.69
C ALA A 342 -4.94 4.94 27.94
N ALA A 343 -5.48 5.92 28.68
CA ALA A 343 -6.36 5.68 29.84
C ALA A 343 -7.73 5.16 29.40
N GLU A 344 -8.36 4.22 30.13
CA GLU A 344 -9.69 3.68 29.74
C GLU A 344 -10.72 4.80 29.53
N GLY A 345 -11.52 4.70 28.45
CA GLY A 345 -12.54 5.70 28.10
C GLY A 345 -12.07 6.85 27.20
N GLU A 346 -10.76 7.07 27.03
CA GLU A 346 -10.24 7.98 26.01
C GLU A 346 -10.10 7.24 24.67
N GLY A 347 -10.46 7.91 23.57
CA GLY A 347 -10.01 7.52 22.23
C GLY A 347 -8.48 7.45 22.16
N TYR A 348 -7.94 6.90 21.09
CA TYR A 348 -6.50 6.67 20.92
C TYR A 348 -5.66 7.95 20.82
#